data_AF-A0A484BYR6-F1
#
_entry.id   AF-A0A484BYR6-F1
#
_cell.length_a   1.000
_cell.length_b   1.000
_cell.length_c   1.000
_cell.angle_alpha   90.00
_cell.angle_beta   90.00
_cell.angle_gamma   90.00
#
_symmetry.space_group_name_H-M   'P 1'
#
loop_
_entity.id
_entity.type
_entity.pdbx_description
1 polymer ?
#
loop_
_entity_poly.entity_id
_entity_poly.type
_entity_poly.pdbx_seq_one_letter_code
_entity_poly.pdbx_strand_id
1 'polypeptide(L)'
;MAGWDRAQRKTERFRCPGPGVFQCALTGLVFVTTQEAELLYNIVQWDGSLLQSAGRMAAGPLYDIRCSEEAAVCQLHLPHCEIIDAPLPDGLLSVVHITDDGMSILEPLEITDSHVVVNVPHLSVFGLGWNVVKRLWTKPVSGQVLLFLGHLTPETERQKLNVLLLPRNIPLSTVSAQYHQSRNIQVPSTCRLIKDQSYTVHCPQAVTIQPKKADFELEFGPNYHPTFEIRLPVNTPEVTLIVQDEGQSVWEHDVDMIGKVLIHLIQQKTTELWSYEDNRYQAAKSAIGASLVKIRRDFTS
;
A
#
# COMPACT_ATOMS: atom_id res chain seq x y z
N MET A 1 -21.88 12.80 21.22
CA MET A 1 -21.71 13.41 19.88
C MET A 1 -20.38 12.94 19.31
N ALA A 2 -20.41 12.05 18.32
CA ALA A 2 -19.27 11.75 17.47
C ALA A 2 -19.79 11.07 16.19
N GLY A 3 -20.46 11.85 15.35
CA GLY A 3 -20.57 11.53 13.93
C GLY A 3 -19.33 12.08 13.27
N TRP A 4 -18.22 11.34 13.33
CA TRP A 4 -17.07 11.60 12.47
C TRP A 4 -17.25 10.71 11.24
N ASP A 5 -17.22 11.38 10.09
CA ASP A 5 -17.56 10.84 8.79
C ASP A 5 -16.98 9.45 8.51
N ARG A 6 -17.86 8.60 7.98
CA ARG A 6 -17.54 7.42 7.19
C ARG A 6 -16.78 7.86 5.92
N ALA A 7 -15.55 8.36 6.07
CA ALA A 7 -14.55 8.14 5.04
C ALA A 7 -14.51 6.62 4.83
N GLN A 8 -14.68 6.15 3.60
CA GLN A 8 -14.87 4.73 3.27
C GLN A 8 -13.74 3.86 3.83
N ARG A 9 -13.88 3.42 5.09
CA ARG A 9 -13.00 2.43 5.71
C ARG A 9 -13.30 1.13 4.99
N LYS A 10 -12.34 0.66 4.19
CA LYS A 10 -12.45 -0.63 3.53
C LYS A 10 -12.43 -1.72 4.59
N THR A 11 -13.59 -2.22 4.96
CA THR A 11 -13.75 -3.37 5.85
C THR A 11 -13.62 -4.64 5.04
N GLU A 12 -12.66 -5.47 5.42
CA GLU A 12 -12.42 -6.78 4.86
C GLU A 12 -13.23 -7.83 5.62
N ARG A 13 -13.86 -8.74 4.87
CA ARG A 13 -14.54 -9.93 5.40
C ARG A 13 -13.61 -11.12 5.29
N PHE A 14 -13.45 -11.86 6.38
CA PHE A 14 -12.60 -13.06 6.41
C PHE A 14 -13.34 -14.20 7.10
N ARG A 15 -13.55 -15.31 6.40
CA ARG A 15 -14.30 -16.47 6.89
C ARG A 15 -13.35 -17.58 7.31
N CYS A 16 -13.47 -18.01 8.56
CA CYS A 16 -12.82 -19.18 9.12
C CYS A 16 -13.86 -20.32 9.18
N PRO A 17 -13.73 -21.40 8.38
CA PRO A 17 -14.76 -22.45 8.25
C PRO A 17 -14.94 -23.36 9.47
N GLY A 18 -14.11 -23.24 10.49
CA GLY A 18 -14.12 -24.13 11.65
C GLY A 18 -12.92 -23.91 12.56
N PRO A 19 -12.62 -24.87 13.45
CA PRO A 19 -11.40 -24.83 14.25
C PRO A 19 -10.15 -24.91 13.36
N GLY A 20 -9.17 -24.04 13.58
CA GLY A 20 -7.94 -24.04 12.79
C GLY A 20 -7.16 -22.73 12.80
N VAL A 21 -6.15 -22.64 11.95
CA VAL A 21 -5.27 -21.48 11.77
C VAL A 21 -5.46 -20.95 10.35
N PHE A 22 -5.93 -19.71 10.22
CA PHE A 22 -6.31 -19.13 8.94
C PHE A 22 -5.60 -17.80 8.69
N GLN A 23 -4.80 -17.73 7.64
CA GLN A 23 -4.04 -16.54 7.26
C GLN A 23 -4.74 -15.77 6.13
N CYS A 24 -4.90 -14.46 6.30
CA CYS A 24 -5.32 -13.59 5.22
C CYS A 24 -4.16 -13.31 4.26
N ALA A 25 -4.28 -13.75 3.00
CA ALA A 25 -3.25 -13.52 1.99
C ALA A 25 -3.00 -12.03 1.66
N LEU A 26 -3.97 -11.16 1.92
CA LEU A 26 -3.84 -9.73 1.62
C LEU A 26 -3.01 -8.98 2.66
N THR A 27 -3.17 -9.33 3.94
CA THR A 27 -2.58 -8.58 5.07
C THR A 27 -1.54 -9.37 5.84
N GLY A 28 -1.49 -10.69 5.68
CA GLY A 28 -0.69 -11.59 6.50
C GLY A 28 -1.29 -11.87 7.88
N LEU A 29 -2.35 -11.18 8.29
CA LEU A 29 -3.00 -11.40 9.60
C LEU A 29 -3.51 -12.84 9.71
N VAL A 30 -3.19 -13.50 10.82
CA VAL A 30 -3.63 -14.88 11.10
C VAL A 30 -4.61 -14.90 12.25
N PHE A 31 -5.69 -15.67 12.08
CA PHE A 31 -6.69 -15.94 13.09
C PHE A 31 -6.63 -17.42 13.48
N VAL A 32 -6.52 -17.70 14.78
CA VAL A 32 -6.68 -19.04 15.32
C VAL A 32 -8.06 -19.17 15.93
N THR A 33 -8.88 -20.05 15.36
CA THR A 33 -10.28 -20.21 15.73
C THR A 33 -10.56 -21.57 16.34
N THR A 34 -11.53 -21.63 17.24
CA THR A 34 -12.03 -22.86 17.89
C THR A 34 -13.35 -23.35 17.30
N GLN A 35 -13.99 -22.54 16.46
CA GLN A 35 -15.25 -22.83 15.78
C GLN A 35 -15.34 -22.00 14.47
N GLU A 36 -16.41 -22.19 13.70
CA GLU A 36 -16.68 -21.35 12.53
C GLU A 36 -16.86 -19.89 12.96
N ALA A 37 -16.24 -18.97 12.24
CA ALA A 37 -16.29 -17.54 12.52
C ALA A 37 -16.22 -16.73 11.22
N GLU A 38 -16.95 -15.62 11.18
CA GLU A 38 -16.78 -14.59 10.16
C GLU A 38 -16.27 -13.31 10.82
N LEU A 39 -15.08 -12.89 10.44
CA LEU A 39 -14.44 -11.69 10.96
C LEU A 39 -14.64 -10.53 10.00
N LEU A 40 -14.86 -9.36 10.59
CA LEU A 40 -14.80 -8.07 9.94
C LEU A 40 -13.60 -7.34 10.50
N TYR A 41 -12.68 -6.91 9.64
CA TYR A 41 -11.58 -6.09 10.11
C TYR A 41 -11.15 -5.04 9.08
N ASN A 42 -10.52 -3.97 9.57
CA ASN A 42 -9.89 -2.98 8.74
C ASN A 42 -8.65 -2.40 9.41
N ILE A 43 -7.75 -1.83 8.60
CA ILE A 43 -6.61 -1.08 9.12
C ILE A 43 -7.11 0.29 9.57
N VAL A 44 -6.75 0.68 10.79
CA VAL A 44 -7.03 1.99 11.39
C VAL A 44 -5.72 2.72 11.66
N GLN A 45 -5.81 4.01 11.97
CA GLN A 45 -4.65 4.85 12.23
C GLN A 45 -4.22 4.77 13.68
N TRP A 46 -2.90 4.76 13.89
CA TRP A 46 -2.33 4.90 15.22
C TRP A 46 -2.58 6.30 15.76
N ASP A 47 -2.93 6.37 17.05
CA ASP A 47 -2.75 7.59 17.82
C ASP A 47 -1.30 7.65 18.31
N GLY A 48 -0.50 8.51 17.68
CA GLY A 48 0.91 8.69 18.03
C GLY A 48 1.11 9.19 19.46
N SER A 49 0.19 9.99 20.00
CA SER A 49 0.29 10.50 21.37
C SER A 49 0.07 9.38 22.39
N LEU A 50 -0.89 8.49 22.11
CA LEU A 50 -1.19 7.32 22.92
C LEU A 50 0.01 6.36 22.97
N LEU A 51 0.61 6.05 21.82
CA LEU A 51 1.82 5.23 21.73
C LEU A 51 3.00 5.83 22.51
N GLN A 52 3.26 7.12 22.32
CA GLN A 52 4.35 7.82 23.00
C GLN A 52 4.17 7.79 24.52
N SER A 53 2.95 7.98 25.02
CA SER A 53 2.66 7.92 26.46
C SER A 53 2.95 6.55 27.08
N ALA A 54 2.86 5.48 26.29
CA ALA A 54 3.17 4.12 26.69
C ALA A 54 4.64 3.73 26.46
N GLY A 55 5.50 4.67 26.02
CA GLY A 55 6.89 4.39 25.65
C GLY A 55 7.01 3.48 24.43
N ARG A 56 6.03 3.51 23.53
CA ARG A 56 5.94 2.66 22.35
C ARG A 56 6.02 3.45 21.04
N MET A 57 6.43 2.76 19.99
CA MET A 57 6.39 3.19 18.59
C MET A 57 5.63 2.13 17.79
N ALA A 58 4.88 2.51 16.76
CA ALA A 58 4.22 1.55 15.89
C ALA A 58 5.25 0.60 15.25
N ALA A 59 4.95 -0.69 15.22
CA ALA A 59 5.78 -1.73 14.60
C ALA A 59 5.05 -2.46 13.47
N GLY A 60 3.90 -1.94 13.04
CA GLY A 60 3.04 -2.52 12.02
C GLY A 60 1.71 -1.78 11.89
N PRO A 61 0.84 -2.23 10.97
CA PRO A 61 -0.53 -1.75 10.89
C PRO A 61 -1.32 -2.01 12.18
N LEU A 62 -2.30 -1.16 12.46
CA LEU A 62 -3.27 -1.30 13.54
C LEU A 62 -4.59 -1.85 12.96
N TYR A 63 -5.12 -2.92 13.52
CA TYR A 63 -6.30 -3.63 13.01
C TYR A 63 -7.48 -3.48 13.96
N ASP A 64 -8.59 -2.89 13.52
CA ASP A 64 -9.89 -2.96 14.19
C ASP A 64 -10.55 -4.27 13.76
N ILE A 65 -10.70 -5.23 14.68
CA ILE A 65 -11.15 -6.59 14.41
C ILE A 65 -12.44 -6.83 15.19
N ARG A 66 -13.45 -7.37 14.49
CA ARG A 66 -14.77 -7.67 15.06
C ARG A 66 -15.24 -9.02 14.54
N CYS A 67 -15.99 -9.73 15.37
CA CYS A 67 -16.67 -10.96 14.99
C CYS A 67 -17.98 -11.05 15.77
N SER A 68 -19.04 -11.60 15.16
CA SER A 68 -20.27 -11.87 15.92
C SER A 68 -20.06 -12.96 16.97
N GLU A 69 -19.12 -13.86 16.74
CA GLU A 69 -18.76 -14.98 17.62
C GLU A 69 -17.39 -14.71 18.24
N GLU A 70 -17.24 -13.69 19.09
CA GLU A 70 -15.92 -13.26 19.60
C GLU A 70 -15.14 -14.38 20.29
N ALA A 71 -15.84 -15.23 21.05
CA ALA A 71 -15.26 -16.38 21.74
C ALA A 71 -14.67 -17.45 20.78
N ALA A 72 -14.98 -17.37 19.48
CA ALA A 72 -14.43 -18.25 18.47
C ALA A 72 -12.94 -17.99 18.20
N VAL A 73 -12.44 -16.78 18.42
CA VAL A 73 -11.06 -16.40 18.11
C VAL A 73 -10.23 -16.44 19.39
N CYS A 74 -9.29 -17.38 19.47
CA CYS A 74 -8.47 -17.56 20.66
C CYS A 74 -7.10 -16.90 20.55
N GLN A 75 -6.53 -16.80 19.34
CA GLN A 75 -5.23 -16.17 19.10
C GLN A 75 -5.21 -15.35 17.81
N LEU A 76 -4.35 -14.33 17.82
CA LEU A 76 -3.96 -13.57 16.64
C LEU A 76 -2.47 -13.77 16.38
N HIS A 77 -2.09 -13.92 15.11
CA HIS A 77 -0.70 -13.73 14.71
C HIS A 77 -0.58 -12.46 13.88
N LEU A 78 0.12 -11.48 14.42
CA LEU A 78 0.29 -10.15 13.84
C LEU A 78 1.63 -10.09 13.07
N PRO A 79 1.64 -9.69 11.80
CA PRO A 79 2.86 -9.66 11.00
C PRO A 79 3.82 -8.56 11.46
N HIS A 80 5.11 -8.90 11.61
CA HIS A 80 6.18 -7.94 11.87
C HIS A 80 7.20 -7.90 10.73
N CYS A 81 8.09 -6.92 10.79
CA CYS A 81 9.19 -6.75 9.84
C CYS A 81 10.58 -6.86 10.50
N GLU A 82 10.69 -7.38 11.72
CA GLU A 82 12.00 -7.68 12.30
C GLU A 82 12.79 -8.73 11.49
N ILE A 83 14.11 -8.57 11.47
CA ILE A 83 15.05 -9.55 10.91
C ILE A 83 15.65 -10.30 12.10
N ILE A 84 15.30 -11.58 12.22
CA ILE A 84 15.72 -12.42 13.35
C ILE A 84 16.94 -13.25 12.94
N ASP A 85 18.09 -12.59 12.81
CA ASP A 85 19.38 -13.28 12.61
C ASP A 85 20.00 -13.72 13.97
N ALA A 86 19.44 -13.22 15.08
CA ALA A 86 19.79 -13.55 16.46
C ALA A 86 18.57 -13.31 17.36
N PRO A 87 18.54 -13.84 18.61
CA PRO A 87 17.45 -13.59 19.54
C PRO A 87 17.18 -12.09 19.71
N LEU A 88 15.90 -11.72 19.60
CA LEU A 88 15.48 -10.34 19.81
C LEU A 88 15.64 -9.98 21.29
N PRO A 89 15.98 -8.73 21.64
CA PRO A 89 15.94 -8.27 23.02
C PRO A 89 14.56 -8.50 23.61
N ASP A 90 14.49 -9.13 24.79
CA ASP A 90 13.24 -9.35 25.52
C ASP A 90 12.42 -8.07 25.57
N GLY A 91 11.12 -8.15 25.29
CA GLY A 91 10.20 -7.00 25.30
C GLY A 91 10.52 -5.89 24.28
N LEU A 92 11.29 -6.16 23.22
CA LEU A 92 11.44 -5.27 22.07
C LEU A 92 10.09 -5.07 21.37
N LEU A 93 9.39 -6.17 21.07
CA LEU A 93 8.06 -6.19 20.49
C LEU A 93 7.03 -6.51 21.57
N SER A 94 5.87 -5.86 21.47
CA SER A 94 4.69 -6.15 22.30
C SER A 94 3.43 -5.96 21.48
N VAL A 95 2.33 -6.58 21.89
CA VAL A 95 1.02 -6.34 21.28
C VAL A 95 0.34 -5.18 22.02
N VAL A 96 -0.06 -4.18 21.26
CA VAL A 96 -0.92 -3.10 21.75
C VAL A 96 -2.37 -3.49 21.51
N HIS A 97 -3.19 -3.38 22.55
CA HIS A 97 -4.61 -3.70 22.52
C HIS A 97 -5.40 -2.49 23.03
N ILE A 98 -6.26 -1.92 22.17
CA ILE A 98 -7.01 -0.70 22.44
C ILE A 98 -8.50 -1.03 22.48
N THR A 99 -9.11 -0.70 23.60
CA THR A 99 -10.51 -0.96 23.93
C THR A 99 -11.20 0.36 24.29
N ASP A 100 -12.50 0.31 24.58
CA ASP A 100 -13.23 1.48 25.11
C ASP A 100 -12.69 1.93 26.49
N ASP A 101 -12.05 1.03 27.25
CA ASP A 101 -11.38 1.33 28.52
C ASP A 101 -9.96 1.90 28.34
N GLY A 102 -9.48 2.00 27.10
CA GLY A 102 -8.18 2.54 26.74
C GLY A 102 -7.17 1.50 26.25
N MET A 103 -5.90 1.90 26.26
CA MET A 103 -4.78 1.11 25.75
C MET A 103 -4.19 0.20 26.83
N SER A 104 -3.92 -1.04 26.45
CA SER A 104 -3.18 -2.04 27.23
C SER A 104 -2.04 -2.64 26.39
N ILE A 105 -1.03 -3.17 27.07
CA ILE A 105 0.07 -3.91 26.45
C ILE A 105 -0.08 -5.37 26.82
N LEU A 106 -0.15 -6.24 25.82
CA LEU A 106 -0.15 -7.69 25.96
C LEU A 106 1.24 -8.23 25.61
N GLU A 107 1.73 -9.13 26.46
CA GLU A 107 2.99 -9.82 26.20
C GLU A 107 2.80 -10.88 25.09
N PRO A 108 3.72 -10.95 24.11
CA PRO A 108 3.74 -12.03 23.14
C PRO A 108 3.82 -13.41 23.80
N LEU A 109 3.10 -14.37 23.24
CA LEU A 109 3.30 -15.79 23.56
C LEU A 109 4.54 -16.34 22.84
N GLU A 110 4.70 -15.93 21.60
CA GLU A 110 5.76 -16.37 20.70
C GLU A 110 6.04 -15.26 19.68
N ILE A 111 7.30 -15.12 19.28
CA ILE A 111 7.72 -14.31 18.15
C ILE A 111 8.42 -15.25 17.17
N THR A 112 7.77 -15.49 16.03
CA THR A 112 8.29 -16.31 14.92
C THR A 112 9.14 -15.45 13.97
N ASP A 113 9.63 -16.01 12.87
CA ASP A 113 10.37 -15.24 11.86
C ASP A 113 9.55 -14.12 11.18
N SER A 114 8.21 -14.15 11.30
CA SER A 114 7.32 -13.22 10.58
C SER A 114 6.13 -12.71 11.36
N HIS A 115 5.76 -13.34 12.48
CA HIS A 115 4.58 -12.99 13.25
C HIS A 115 4.83 -13.00 14.75
N VAL A 116 4.12 -12.10 15.45
CA VAL A 116 3.94 -12.14 16.91
C VAL A 116 2.61 -12.83 17.22
N VAL A 117 2.66 -13.87 18.05
CA VAL A 117 1.49 -14.64 18.49
C VAL A 117 1.00 -14.10 19.84
N VAL A 118 -0.31 -13.91 19.98
CA VAL A 118 -0.93 -13.41 21.22
C VAL A 118 -2.28 -14.07 21.47
N ASN A 119 -2.58 -14.36 22.73
CA ASN A 119 -3.93 -14.77 23.14
C ASN A 119 -4.86 -13.56 23.07
N VAL A 120 -6.05 -13.75 22.53
CA VAL A 120 -7.07 -12.72 22.42
C VAL A 120 -7.87 -12.68 23.72
N PRO A 121 -7.83 -11.57 24.50
CA PRO A 121 -8.72 -11.43 25.66
C PRO A 121 -10.18 -11.22 25.23
N HIS A 122 -10.38 -10.38 24.21
CA HIS A 122 -11.61 -10.12 23.48
C HIS A 122 -11.25 -9.39 22.17
N LEU A 123 -12.15 -9.34 21.19
CA LEU A 123 -11.86 -8.67 19.92
C LEU A 123 -12.06 -7.15 20.01
N SER A 124 -11.10 -6.40 19.49
CA SER A 124 -11.12 -4.94 19.45
C SER A 124 -10.02 -4.46 18.48
N VAL A 125 -9.25 -3.44 18.84
CA VAL A 125 -8.17 -2.89 18.04
C VAL A 125 -6.81 -3.44 18.49
N PHE A 126 -6.07 -4.08 17.58
CA PHE A 126 -4.79 -4.73 17.84
C PHE A 126 -3.68 -4.27 16.89
N GLY A 127 -2.48 -4.05 17.42
CA GLY A 127 -1.31 -3.72 16.61
C GLY A 127 -0.01 -4.07 17.32
N LEU A 128 1.11 -3.99 16.61
CA LEU A 128 2.43 -4.20 17.21
C LEU A 128 3.06 -2.88 17.63
N GLY A 129 3.69 -2.90 18.80
CA GLY A 129 4.44 -1.77 19.33
C GLY A 129 5.88 -2.15 19.64
N TRP A 130 6.83 -1.38 19.12
CA TRP A 130 8.23 -1.40 19.56
C TRP A 130 8.40 -0.65 20.86
N ASN A 131 9.22 -1.16 21.76
CA ASN A 131 9.76 -0.38 22.86
C ASN A 131 10.73 0.69 22.31
N VAL A 132 10.46 1.97 22.57
CA VAL A 132 11.23 3.09 22.01
C VAL A 132 12.72 2.97 22.36
N VAL A 133 13.04 2.68 23.63
CA VAL A 133 14.44 2.60 24.11
C VAL A 133 15.17 1.43 23.45
N LYS A 134 14.55 0.26 23.37
CA LYS A 134 15.17 -0.92 22.77
C LYS A 134 15.34 -0.79 21.26
N ARG A 135 14.48 0.00 20.60
CA ARG A 135 14.55 0.30 19.16
C ARG A 135 15.58 1.38 18.80
N LEU A 136 16.15 2.10 19.78
CA LEU A 136 17.17 3.13 19.54
C LEU A 136 18.42 2.59 18.82
N TRP A 137 18.71 1.29 18.95
CA TRP A 137 19.76 0.65 18.18
C TRP A 137 19.28 0.47 16.74
N THR A 138 19.86 1.23 15.80
CA THR A 138 19.51 1.22 14.36
C THR A 138 19.78 -0.15 13.74
N LYS A 139 18.78 -1.02 13.80
CA LYS A 139 18.80 -2.33 13.14
C LYS A 139 17.96 -2.30 11.86
N PRO A 140 18.42 -2.99 10.81
CA PRO A 140 17.61 -3.13 9.60
C PRO A 140 16.31 -3.89 9.92
N VAL A 141 15.25 -3.50 9.23
CA VAL A 141 14.01 -4.26 9.12
C VAL A 141 13.94 -4.94 7.77
N SER A 142 13.14 -6.00 7.70
CA SER A 142 12.68 -6.58 6.45
C SER A 142 11.82 -5.53 5.75
N GLY A 143 12.37 -4.96 4.68
CA GLY A 143 11.72 -3.97 3.83
C GLY A 143 11.16 -4.59 2.57
N GLN A 144 10.50 -3.76 1.78
CA GLN A 144 10.03 -4.08 0.44
C GLN A 144 10.16 -2.87 -0.50
N VAL A 145 10.47 -3.15 -1.76
CA VAL A 145 10.42 -2.20 -2.88
C VAL A 145 9.14 -2.43 -3.67
N LEU A 146 8.23 -1.46 -3.69
CA LEU A 146 7.03 -1.51 -4.50
C LEU A 146 7.11 -0.55 -5.69
N LEU A 147 6.68 -1.04 -6.84
CA LEU A 147 6.75 -0.33 -8.11
C LEU A 147 5.35 -0.04 -8.66
N PHE A 148 5.06 1.22 -8.93
CA PHE A 148 3.80 1.65 -9.53
C PHE A 148 4.07 2.49 -10.78
N LEU A 149 3.76 1.92 -11.94
CA LEU A 149 3.88 2.56 -13.23
C LEU A 149 2.62 3.36 -13.53
N GLY A 150 2.76 4.69 -13.61
CA GLY A 150 1.68 5.59 -13.98
C GLY A 150 1.24 5.40 -15.43
N HIS A 151 0.02 5.88 -15.74
CA HIS A 151 -0.44 5.94 -17.12
C HIS A 151 0.43 6.88 -17.97
N LEU A 152 0.50 6.58 -19.27
CA LEU A 152 1.11 7.45 -20.25
C LEU A 152 0.31 8.75 -20.34
N THR A 153 1.00 9.88 -20.18
CA THR A 153 0.42 11.19 -20.49
C THR A 153 0.87 11.57 -21.91
N PRO A 154 -0.07 11.75 -22.86
CA PRO A 154 0.26 12.09 -24.24
C PRO A 154 1.14 13.34 -24.38
N GLU A 155 1.06 14.26 -23.41
CA GLU A 155 1.72 15.55 -23.47
C GLU A 155 3.22 15.48 -23.12
N THR A 156 3.63 14.51 -22.30
CA THR A 156 5.00 14.51 -21.74
C THR A 156 5.94 13.51 -22.41
N GLU A 157 5.43 12.61 -23.27
CA GLU A 157 6.17 11.51 -23.92
C GLU A 157 7.09 10.75 -22.94
N ARG A 158 6.68 10.66 -21.67
CA ARG A 158 7.44 10.03 -20.59
C ARG A 158 6.57 9.04 -19.82
N GLN A 159 7.22 7.98 -19.36
CA GLN A 159 6.67 7.04 -18.39
C GLN A 159 7.10 7.49 -17.00
N LYS A 160 6.15 7.53 -16.06
CA LYS A 160 6.40 7.81 -14.64
C LYS A 160 6.37 6.51 -13.86
N LEU A 161 7.47 6.17 -13.20
CA LEU A 161 7.55 5.05 -12.28
C LEU A 161 7.74 5.57 -10.86
N ASN A 162 6.81 5.23 -9.98
CA ASN A 162 6.92 5.47 -8.55
C ASN A 162 7.59 4.26 -7.89
N VAL A 163 8.61 4.53 -7.08
CA VAL A 163 9.33 3.55 -6.27
C VAL A 163 9.06 3.86 -4.80
N LEU A 164 8.50 2.91 -4.07
CA LEU A 164 8.24 3.02 -2.63
C LEU A 164 9.15 2.07 -1.88
N LEU A 165 9.87 2.59 -0.89
CA LEU A 165 10.57 1.81 0.13
C LEU A 165 9.69 1.75 1.37
N LEU A 166 9.25 0.55 1.75
CA LEU A 166 8.28 0.36 2.83
C LEU A 166 8.69 -0.81 3.73
N PRO A 167 8.28 -0.85 5.01
CA PRO A 167 8.30 -2.06 5.82
C PRO A 167 7.55 -3.23 5.15
N ARG A 168 8.10 -4.45 5.21
CA ARG A 168 7.50 -5.64 4.56
C ARG A 168 6.13 -6.04 5.12
N ASN A 169 5.83 -5.66 6.36
CA ASN A 169 4.54 -5.93 7.00
C ASN A 169 3.45 -4.90 6.64
N ILE A 170 3.69 -4.01 5.68
CA ILE A 170 2.64 -3.18 5.08
C ILE A 170 1.96 -3.95 3.96
N PRO A 171 0.64 -4.17 4.02
CA PRO A 171 -0.10 -4.88 2.98
C PRO A 171 -0.08 -4.14 1.64
N LEU A 172 0.30 -4.85 0.57
CA LEU A 172 0.27 -4.31 -0.80
C LEU A 172 -1.13 -3.80 -1.19
N SER A 173 -2.18 -4.46 -0.70
CA SER A 173 -3.57 -4.08 -0.96
C SER A 173 -3.90 -2.68 -0.44
N THR A 174 -3.32 -2.27 0.69
CA THR A 174 -3.50 -0.94 1.27
C THR A 174 -2.76 0.13 0.46
N VAL A 175 -1.55 -0.18 0.01
CA VAL A 175 -0.77 0.74 -0.84
C VAL A 175 -1.45 0.89 -2.20
N SER A 176 -1.81 -0.22 -2.84
CA SER A 176 -2.42 -0.24 -4.18
C SER A 176 -3.74 0.53 -4.26
N ALA A 177 -4.51 0.61 -3.17
CA ALA A 177 -5.72 1.43 -3.10
C ALA A 177 -5.44 2.94 -3.35
N GLN A 178 -4.26 3.44 -2.99
CA GLN A 178 -3.86 4.84 -3.20
C GLN A 178 -3.31 5.09 -4.62
N TYR A 179 -2.92 4.03 -5.33
CA TYR A 179 -2.32 4.07 -6.66
C TYR A 179 -3.23 3.44 -7.73
N HIS A 180 -4.55 3.59 -7.60
CA HIS A 180 -5.55 2.98 -8.51
C HIS A 180 -5.41 3.40 -9.99
N GLN A 181 -4.75 4.53 -10.26
CA GLN A 181 -4.41 5.01 -11.62
C GLN A 181 -2.99 4.57 -12.05
N SER A 182 -2.40 3.59 -11.38
CA SER A 182 -1.08 3.08 -11.71
C SER A 182 -1.13 1.57 -11.76
N ARG A 183 -0.38 1.00 -12.69
CA ARG A 183 -0.15 -0.43 -12.76
C ARG A 183 0.94 -0.77 -11.74
N ASN A 184 0.59 -1.59 -10.75
CA ASN A 184 1.61 -2.22 -9.93
C ASN A 184 2.41 -3.23 -10.76
N ILE A 185 3.74 -3.15 -10.69
CA ILE A 185 4.64 -4.13 -11.31
C ILE A 185 5.08 -5.11 -10.22
N GLN A 186 4.70 -6.37 -10.40
CA GLN A 186 5.01 -7.44 -9.46
C GLN A 186 6.42 -7.95 -9.70
N VAL A 187 7.29 -7.76 -8.71
CA VAL A 187 8.71 -8.14 -8.73
C VAL A 187 9.08 -8.70 -7.35
N PRO A 188 10.14 -9.51 -7.22
CA PRO A 188 10.70 -9.84 -5.92
C PRO A 188 11.05 -8.55 -5.17
N SER A 189 10.31 -8.23 -4.11
CA SER A 189 10.35 -6.90 -3.50
C SER A 189 11.20 -6.84 -2.24
N THR A 190 11.52 -7.97 -1.62
CA THR A 190 12.11 -8.00 -0.26
C THR A 190 13.54 -7.43 -0.25
N CYS A 191 13.82 -6.57 0.72
CA CYS A 191 15.14 -5.98 0.95
C CYS A 191 15.39 -5.72 2.45
N ARG A 192 16.55 -5.16 2.81
CA ARG A 192 16.87 -4.75 4.18
C ARG A 192 16.95 -3.22 4.23
N LEU A 193 16.16 -2.59 5.10
CA LEU A 193 16.08 -1.12 5.22
C LEU A 193 16.33 -0.67 6.66
N ILE A 194 17.04 0.43 6.85
CA ILE A 194 17.40 0.98 8.15
C ILE A 194 16.66 2.32 8.34
N LYS A 195 15.96 2.46 9.47
CA LYS A 195 15.24 3.70 9.80
C LYS A 195 16.20 4.89 9.78
N ASP A 196 15.76 6.00 9.19
CA ASP A 196 16.50 7.26 9.05
C ASP A 196 17.76 7.15 8.18
N GLN A 197 18.03 5.98 7.58
CA GLN A 197 19.09 5.82 6.59
C GLN A 197 18.63 6.39 5.25
N SER A 198 19.52 7.12 4.60
CA SER A 198 19.23 7.71 3.30
C SER A 198 19.61 6.77 2.15
N TYR A 199 18.64 6.49 1.28
CA TYR A 199 18.81 5.66 0.10
C TYR A 199 18.88 6.50 -1.18
N THR A 200 19.41 5.90 -2.23
CA THR A 200 19.38 6.43 -3.60
C THR A 200 18.86 5.37 -4.56
N VAL A 201 18.35 5.78 -5.72
CA VAL A 201 17.98 4.87 -6.81
C VAL A 201 18.81 5.19 -8.04
N HIS A 202 19.45 4.18 -8.59
CA HIS A 202 20.15 4.24 -9.86
C HIS A 202 19.32 3.54 -10.93
N CYS A 203 19.16 4.22 -12.07
CA CYS A 203 18.50 3.70 -13.26
C CYS A 203 19.16 4.37 -14.49
N PRO A 204 20.07 3.69 -15.19
CA PRO A 204 20.80 4.26 -16.35
C PRO A 204 19.89 4.83 -17.43
N GLN A 205 18.71 4.23 -17.61
CA GLN A 205 17.73 4.57 -18.63
C GLN A 205 16.89 5.81 -18.25
N ALA A 206 16.98 6.29 -17.00
CA ALA A 206 16.17 7.40 -16.50
C ALA A 206 16.62 8.75 -17.07
N VAL A 207 15.64 9.56 -17.46
CA VAL A 207 15.87 10.99 -17.77
C VAL A 207 16.02 11.78 -16.47
N THR A 208 15.26 11.41 -15.45
CA THR A 208 15.25 12.12 -14.17
C THR A 208 14.82 11.17 -13.06
N ILE A 209 15.49 11.27 -11.92
CA ILE A 209 15.15 10.60 -10.66
C ILE A 209 15.04 11.68 -9.60
N GLN A 210 13.91 11.73 -8.89
CA GLN A 210 13.64 12.72 -7.85
C GLN A 210 12.95 12.09 -6.63
N PRO A 211 13.36 12.44 -5.41
CA PRO A 211 14.58 13.18 -5.07
C PRO A 211 15.83 12.37 -5.45
N LYS A 212 17.02 13.00 -5.40
CA LYS A 212 18.29 12.28 -5.67
C LYS A 212 18.66 11.31 -4.54
N LYS A 213 18.17 11.58 -3.33
CA LYS A 213 18.44 10.87 -2.09
C LYS A 213 17.25 11.12 -1.16
N ALA A 214 16.80 10.09 -0.42
CA ALA A 214 15.67 10.18 0.50
C ALA A 214 15.88 9.28 1.71
N ASP A 215 15.39 9.69 2.87
CA ASP A 215 15.47 8.92 4.10
C ASP A 215 14.36 7.87 4.15
N PHE A 216 14.68 6.68 4.67
CA PHE A 216 13.68 5.66 4.91
C PHE A 216 13.00 5.87 6.26
N GLU A 217 11.70 6.16 6.21
CA GLU A 217 10.87 6.34 7.39
C GLU A 217 10.05 5.08 7.69
N LEU A 218 9.97 4.70 8.97
CA LEU A 218 9.13 3.59 9.44
C LEU A 218 7.69 4.08 9.67
N GLU A 219 6.96 4.32 8.59
CA GLU A 219 5.56 4.75 8.63
C GLU A 219 4.59 3.61 8.32
N PHE A 220 3.42 3.61 8.96
CA PHE A 220 2.37 2.58 8.79
C PHE A 220 1.03 3.18 8.31
N GLY A 221 1.13 4.21 7.48
CA GLY A 221 -0.01 4.95 6.93
C GLY A 221 -0.33 6.26 7.69
N PRO A 222 -1.41 6.97 7.30
CA PRO A 222 -2.42 6.54 6.33
C PRO A 222 -1.97 6.70 4.88
N ASN A 223 -0.99 7.56 4.62
CA ASN A 223 -0.56 7.91 3.27
C ASN A 223 0.75 7.18 2.94
N TYR A 224 0.85 6.65 1.72
CA TYR A 224 2.07 6.00 1.23
C TYR A 224 2.62 6.78 0.05
N HIS A 225 3.51 7.73 0.33
CA HIS A 225 4.15 8.55 -0.69
C HIS A 225 5.28 7.80 -1.40
N PRO A 226 5.53 8.07 -2.69
CA PRO A 226 6.68 7.50 -3.38
C PRO A 226 7.97 8.03 -2.76
N THR A 227 8.88 7.12 -2.43
CA THR A 227 10.24 7.49 -1.99
C THR A 227 11.02 8.09 -3.14
N PHE A 228 10.83 7.57 -4.36
CA PHE A 228 11.40 8.11 -5.59
C PHE A 228 10.39 8.12 -6.74
N GLU A 229 10.46 9.15 -7.57
CA GLU A 229 9.83 9.24 -8.88
C GLU A 229 10.91 9.16 -9.97
N ILE A 230 10.74 8.22 -10.89
CA ILE A 230 11.61 8.02 -12.05
C ILE A 230 10.83 8.39 -13.31
N ARG A 231 11.43 9.25 -14.14
CA ARG A 231 10.90 9.60 -15.46
C ARG A 231 11.74 8.94 -16.54
N LEU A 232 11.09 8.11 -17.35
CA LEU A 232 11.69 7.29 -18.38
C LEU A 232 11.18 7.71 -19.76
N PRO A 233 11.98 7.57 -20.83
CA PRO A 233 11.47 7.68 -22.19
C PRO A 233 10.39 6.63 -22.45
N VAL A 234 9.34 6.98 -23.20
CA VAL A 234 8.25 6.06 -23.56
C VAL A 234 8.74 4.82 -24.33
N ASN A 235 9.87 4.93 -25.03
CA ASN A 235 10.44 3.88 -25.86
C ASN A 235 11.39 2.93 -25.12
N THR A 236 11.34 2.89 -23.80
CA THR A 236 12.21 2.07 -22.94
C THR A 236 11.45 0.80 -22.55
N PRO A 237 11.73 -0.36 -23.15
CA PRO A 237 10.97 -1.59 -22.90
C PRO A 237 11.34 -2.27 -21.57
N GLU A 238 12.58 -2.08 -21.12
CA GLU A 238 13.13 -2.70 -19.91
C GLU A 238 14.08 -1.70 -19.23
N VAL A 239 14.08 -1.68 -17.91
CA VAL A 239 14.97 -0.85 -17.09
C VAL A 239 15.60 -1.64 -15.97
N THR A 240 16.85 -1.32 -15.64
CA THR A 240 17.51 -1.85 -14.44
C THR A 240 17.36 -0.83 -13.33
N LEU A 241 16.80 -1.26 -12.20
CA LEU A 241 16.65 -0.44 -11.00
C LEU A 241 17.55 -0.98 -9.90
N ILE A 242 18.33 -0.08 -9.29
CA ILE A 242 19.21 -0.42 -8.16
C ILE A 242 18.91 0.55 -7.03
N VAL A 243 18.38 0.05 -5.92
CA VAL A 243 18.28 0.81 -4.67
C VAL A 243 19.60 0.65 -3.92
N GLN A 244 20.19 1.76 -3.50
CA GLN A 244 21.53 1.76 -2.92
C GLN A 244 21.58 2.48 -1.57
N ASP A 245 22.41 1.94 -0.67
CA ASP A 245 22.87 2.56 0.55
C ASP A 245 24.36 2.86 0.43
N GLU A 246 24.76 4.13 0.45
CA GLU A 246 26.15 4.57 0.25
C GLU A 246 26.87 3.91 -0.95
N GLY A 247 26.13 3.65 -2.04
CA GLY A 247 26.62 3.01 -3.26
C GLY A 247 26.61 1.47 -3.24
N GLN A 248 26.33 0.84 -2.10
CA GLN A 248 26.10 -0.60 -2.01
C GLN A 248 24.67 -0.94 -2.42
N SER A 249 24.51 -1.92 -3.31
CA SER A 249 23.19 -2.40 -3.74
C SER A 249 22.48 -3.11 -2.59
N VAL A 250 21.27 -2.65 -2.23
CA VAL A 250 20.40 -3.32 -1.25
C VAL A 250 19.22 -4.04 -1.92
N TRP A 251 18.92 -3.67 -3.16
CA TRP A 251 17.92 -4.31 -4.01
C TRP A 251 18.21 -3.95 -5.47
N GLU A 252 18.16 -4.94 -6.36
CA GLU A 252 18.43 -4.77 -7.78
C GLU A 252 17.51 -5.68 -8.59
N HIS A 253 16.88 -5.11 -9.63
CA HIS A 253 16.04 -5.89 -10.53
C HIS A 253 15.86 -5.21 -11.89
N ASP A 254 15.74 -6.04 -12.93
CA ASP A 254 15.29 -5.63 -14.24
C ASP A 254 13.75 -5.61 -14.29
N VAL A 255 13.19 -4.60 -14.92
CA VAL A 255 11.77 -4.29 -14.89
C VAL A 255 11.24 -4.06 -16.29
N ASP A 256 10.25 -4.87 -16.67
CA ASP A 256 9.47 -4.69 -17.89
C ASP A 256 8.58 -3.44 -17.81
N MET A 257 8.74 -2.56 -18.79
CA MET A 257 7.99 -1.31 -18.93
C MET A 257 6.90 -1.46 -20.00
N ILE A 258 6.16 -0.37 -20.30
CA ILE A 258 5.20 -0.41 -21.41
C ILE A 258 5.97 -0.43 -22.73
N GLY A 259 5.85 -1.54 -23.47
CA GLY A 259 6.51 -1.72 -24.76
C GLY A 259 5.90 -0.88 -25.90
N LYS A 260 6.73 -0.54 -26.89
CA LYS A 260 6.41 0.31 -28.05
C LYS A 260 5.12 -0.08 -28.80
N VAL A 261 4.87 -1.38 -28.95
CA VAL A 261 3.68 -1.89 -29.66
C VAL A 261 2.40 -1.51 -28.93
N LEU A 262 2.40 -1.61 -27.60
CA LEU A 262 1.25 -1.24 -26.79
C LEU A 262 1.01 0.27 -26.80
N ILE A 263 2.07 1.09 -26.82
CA ILE A 263 1.97 2.55 -26.97
C ILE A 263 1.32 2.92 -28.30
N HIS A 264 1.78 2.32 -29.41
CA HIS A 264 1.23 2.63 -30.73
C HIS A 264 -0.27 2.27 -30.81
N LEU A 265 -0.66 1.14 -30.24
CA LEU A 265 -2.07 0.71 -30.17
C LEU A 265 -2.92 1.65 -29.29
N ILE A 266 -2.38 2.11 -28.16
CA ILE A 266 -3.07 3.09 -27.29
C ILE A 266 -3.25 4.42 -28.01
N GLN A 267 -2.21 4.91 -28.70
CA GLN A 267 -2.28 6.15 -29.47
C GLN A 267 -3.31 6.05 -30.60
N GLN A 268 -3.27 4.97 -31.40
CA GLN A 268 -4.24 4.74 -32.47
C GLN A 268 -5.68 4.73 -31.95
N LYS A 269 -5.96 3.94 -30.90
CA LYS A 269 -7.31 3.89 -30.31
C LYS A 269 -7.76 5.22 -29.71
N THR A 270 -6.85 5.95 -29.08
CA THR A 270 -7.15 7.28 -28.54
C THR A 270 -7.52 8.24 -29.67
N THR A 271 -6.72 8.31 -30.73
CA THR A 271 -7.02 9.14 -31.91
C THR A 271 -8.35 8.76 -32.58
N GLU A 272 -8.65 7.47 -32.71
CA GLU A 272 -9.93 6.99 -33.23
C GLU A 272 -11.11 7.48 -32.37
N LEU A 273 -11.01 7.40 -31.05
CA LEU A 273 -12.05 7.88 -30.13
C LEU A 273 -12.30 9.39 -30.23
N TRP A 274 -11.25 10.21 -30.23
CA TRP A 274 -11.39 11.66 -30.41
C TRP A 274 -12.03 12.00 -31.76
N SER A 275 -11.62 11.32 -32.83
CA SER A 275 -12.21 11.52 -34.16
C SER A 275 -13.70 11.14 -34.21
N TYR A 276 -14.09 10.09 -33.47
CA TYR A 276 -15.48 9.66 -33.37
C TYR A 276 -16.33 10.68 -32.61
N GLU A 277 -15.84 11.21 -31.49
CA GLU A 277 -16.54 12.24 -30.70
C GLU A 277 -16.71 13.55 -31.46
N ASP A 278 -15.67 14.02 -32.16
CA ASP A 278 -15.73 15.22 -33.00
C ASP A 278 -16.74 15.06 -34.14
N ASN A 279 -16.73 13.92 -34.83
CA ASN A 279 -17.69 13.63 -35.88
C ASN A 279 -19.13 13.61 -35.35
N ARG A 280 -19.34 13.04 -34.15
CA ARG A 280 -20.65 13.01 -33.51
C ARG A 280 -21.13 14.42 -33.11
N TYR A 281 -20.23 15.25 -32.60
CA TYR A 281 -20.51 16.64 -32.27
C TYR A 281 -20.89 17.45 -33.52
N GLN A 282 -20.14 17.32 -34.62
CA GLN A 282 -20.46 18.02 -35.87
C GLN A 282 -21.78 17.54 -36.48
N ALA A 283 -22.05 16.24 -36.45
CA ALA A 283 -23.33 15.69 -36.91
C ALA A 283 -24.53 16.24 -36.10
N ALA A 284 -24.41 16.31 -34.78
CA ALA A 284 -25.44 16.89 -33.91
C ALA A 284 -25.66 18.38 -34.21
N LYS A 285 -24.58 19.15 -34.38
CA LYS A 285 -24.64 20.58 -34.74
C LYS A 285 -25.33 20.81 -36.09
N SER A 286 -25.03 19.98 -37.08
CA SER A 286 -25.67 20.02 -38.40
C SER A 286 -27.15 19.67 -38.33
N ALA A 287 -27.54 18.65 -37.55
CA ALA A 287 -28.93 18.25 -37.38
C ALA A 287 -29.78 19.34 -36.68
N ILE A 288 -29.22 20.01 -35.67
CA ILE A 288 -29.86 21.15 -34.99
C ILE A 288 -30.01 22.33 -35.97
N GLY A 289 -28.98 22.64 -36.75
CA GLY A 289 -29.04 23.67 -37.79
C GLY A 289 -30.10 23.40 -38.84
N ALA A 290 -30.20 22.16 -39.32
CA ALA A 290 -31.22 21.74 -40.29
C ALA A 290 -32.65 21.84 -39.71
N SER A 291 -32.85 21.45 -38.45
CA SER A 291 -34.14 21.58 -37.77
C SER A 291 -34.54 23.05 -37.57
N LEU A 292 -33.60 23.94 -37.22
CA LEU A 292 -33.87 25.38 -37.09
C LEU A 292 -34.22 26.04 -38.44
N VAL A 293 -33.56 25.62 -39.53
CA VAL A 293 -33.90 26.07 -40.89
C VAL A 293 -35.28 25.58 -41.32
N LYS A 294 -35.67 24.35 -40.94
CA LYS A 294 -36.99 23.80 -41.20
C LYS A 294 -38.09 24.54 -40.43
N ILE A 295 -37.91 24.76 -39.13
CA ILE A 295 -38.81 25.56 -38.30
C ILE A 295 -38.97 26.98 -38.87
N ARG A 296 -37.87 27.61 -39.31
CA ARG A 296 -37.92 28.96 -39.90
C ARG A 296 -38.67 29.02 -41.24
N ARG A 297 -38.66 27.94 -42.03
CA ARG A 297 -39.47 27.82 -43.25
C ARG A 297 -40.95 27.64 -42.92
N ASP A 298 -41.29 26.84 -41.91
CA ASP A 298 -42.68 26.57 -41.51
C ASP A 298 -43.36 27.81 -40.87
N PHE A 299 -42.60 28.79 -40.37
CA PHE A 299 -43.11 30.08 -39.87
C PHE A 299 -43.24 31.18 -40.94
N THR A 300 -42.76 30.95 -42.17
CA THR A 300 -42.76 31.94 -43.26
C THR A 300 -43.68 31.56 -44.44
N SER A 301 -44.47 30.50 -44.29
CA SER A 301 -45.61 30.12 -45.13
C SER A 301 -46.92 30.37 -44.41
#